data_AF-A0A8H7WZM4-F1
#
_entry.id   AF-A0A8H7WZM4-F1
#
_cell.length_a   1.000
_cell.length_b   1.000
_cell.length_c   1.000
_cell.angle_alpha   90.00
_cell.angle_beta   90.00
_cell.angle_gamma   90.00
#
_symmetry.space_group_name_H-M   'P 1'
#
loop_
_entity.id
_entity.type
_entity.pdbx_description
1 polymer ?
#
loop_
_entity_poly.entity_id
_entity_poly.type
_entity_poly.pdbx_seq_one_letter_code
_entity_poly.pdbx_strand_id
1 'polypeptide(L)'
;GNVLLPDGPIPDSTDLMTVFIIDWELSQVSSPAFDLGQMFAELFELKHFKNIDAGVWLIEAFMQGYGKIDEKMAFKTVIHVGTHLLCFGSRVQGWGTEEQVEDVVRVGREWIVRAWEGDRMFFEGGPLGSLFH
;
A
#
# COMPACT_ATOMS: atom_id res chain seq x y z
N GLY A 1 0.11 -12.53 4.09
CA GLY A 1 1.06 -11.47 4.44
C GLY A 1 2.44 -12.05 4.36
N ASN A 2 3.33 -11.38 3.63
CA ASN A 2 4.63 -11.94 3.20
C ASN A 2 5.82 -11.32 3.93
N VAL A 3 5.53 -10.60 5.01
CA VAL A 3 6.47 -9.87 5.85
C VAL A 3 6.38 -10.44 7.26
N LEU A 4 7.46 -11.05 7.73
CA LEU A 4 7.56 -11.56 9.09
C LEU A 4 8.27 -10.55 9.98
N LEU A 5 7.67 -10.34 11.16
CA LEU A 5 8.23 -9.57 12.25
C LEU A 5 8.71 -10.52 13.35
N PRO A 6 9.81 -10.21 14.05
CA PRO A 6 10.24 -10.96 15.23
C PRO A 6 9.12 -11.04 16.27
N ASP A 7 8.97 -12.22 16.87
CA ASP A 7 8.07 -12.43 18.01
C ASP A 7 8.72 -11.84 19.27
N GLY A 8 8.44 -10.58 19.55
CA GLY A 8 9.05 -9.82 20.63
C GLY A 8 8.56 -8.38 20.71
N PRO A 9 9.03 -7.61 21.71
CA PRO A 9 8.72 -6.20 21.80
C PRO A 9 9.25 -5.44 20.59
N ILE A 10 8.50 -4.42 20.15
CA ILE A 10 8.98 -3.47 19.15
C ILE A 10 10.19 -2.74 19.77
N PRO A 11 11.37 -2.72 19.10
CA PRO A 11 12.54 -2.04 19.62
C PRO A 11 12.29 -0.53 19.78
N ASP A 12 13.04 0.11 20.69
CA ASP A 12 13.05 1.57 20.77
C ASP A 12 13.56 2.17 19.44
N SER A 13 13.22 3.43 19.15
CA SER A 13 13.47 4.08 17.85
C SER A 13 14.95 4.18 17.42
N THR A 14 15.89 3.84 18.31
CA THR A 14 17.32 3.79 18.03
C THR A 14 17.79 2.45 17.49
N ASP A 15 16.98 1.40 17.61
CA ASP A 15 17.35 0.02 17.29
C ASP A 15 16.65 -0.44 16.00
N LEU A 16 17.40 -1.11 15.12
CA LEU A 16 16.86 -1.63 13.87
C LEU A 16 16.01 -2.88 14.14
N MET A 17 14.74 -2.84 13.74
CA MET A 17 13.90 -4.03 13.68
C MET A 17 14.23 -4.84 12.43
N THR A 18 14.63 -6.10 12.61
CA THR A 18 14.84 -7.00 11.47
C THR A 18 13.49 -7.43 10.91
N VAL A 19 13.31 -7.29 9.61
CA VAL A 19 12.11 -7.72 8.89
C VAL A 19 12.51 -8.80 7.88
N PHE A 20 11.75 -9.89 7.80
CA PHE A 20 12.03 -10.97 6.86
C PHE A 20 10.94 -11.07 5.79
N ILE A 21 11.37 -11.01 4.52
CA ILE A 21 10.48 -11.20 3.37
C ILE A 21 10.50 -12.67 2.95
N ILE A 22 9.31 -13.25 2.87
CA ILE A 22 9.09 -14.65 2.54
C ILE A 22 8.19 -14.78 1.29
N ASP A 23 7.93 -16.02 0.89
CA ASP A 23 6.95 -16.36 -0.14
C ASP A 23 7.25 -15.75 -1.52
N TRP A 24 8.37 -16.20 -2.09
CA TRP A 24 8.93 -15.68 -3.35
C TRP A 24 8.32 -16.31 -4.61
N GLU A 25 7.21 -17.04 -4.51
CA GLU A 25 6.66 -17.85 -5.62
C GLU A 25 6.17 -17.02 -6.83
N LEU A 26 5.84 -15.74 -6.61
CA LEU A 26 5.44 -14.79 -7.67
C LEU A 26 6.57 -13.82 -8.08
N SER A 27 7.81 -14.07 -7.63
CA SER A 27 8.93 -13.18 -7.94
C SER A 27 9.27 -13.18 -9.42
N GLN A 28 9.43 -11.99 -9.98
CA GLN A 28 9.71 -11.81 -11.40
C GLN A 28 10.46 -10.50 -11.66
N VAL A 29 11.14 -10.42 -12.81
CA VAL A 29 11.75 -9.16 -13.27
C VAL A 29 10.63 -8.23 -13.72
N SER A 30 10.31 -7.24 -12.89
CA SER A 30 9.21 -6.30 -13.11
C SER A 30 9.58 -4.89 -12.64
N SER A 31 8.64 -3.96 -12.82
CA SER A 31 8.71 -2.62 -12.26
C SER A 31 8.64 -2.67 -10.73
N PRO A 32 9.47 -1.93 -9.96
CA PRO A 32 9.36 -1.92 -8.50
C PRO A 32 8.00 -1.37 -7.99
N ALA A 33 7.24 -0.67 -8.85
CA ALA A 33 5.90 -0.19 -8.59
C ALA A 33 4.91 -1.34 -8.32
N PHE A 34 5.22 -2.54 -8.81
CA PHE A 34 4.43 -3.74 -8.53
C PHE A 34 4.51 -4.10 -7.04
N ASP A 35 5.72 -4.18 -6.50
CA ASP A 35 5.96 -4.53 -5.09
C ASP A 35 5.48 -3.42 -4.15
N LEU A 36 5.78 -2.15 -4.48
CA LEU A 36 5.27 -1.00 -3.73
C LEU A 36 3.73 -0.97 -3.76
N GLY A 37 3.13 -1.27 -4.90
CA GLY A 37 1.68 -1.28 -5.07
C GLY A 37 0.99 -2.31 -4.18
N GLN A 38 1.50 -3.55 -4.14
CA GLN A 38 0.98 -4.57 -3.22
C GLN A 38 1.20 -4.18 -1.75
N MET A 39 2.42 -3.78 -1.38
CA MET A 39 2.75 -3.39 -0.01
C MET A 39 1.80 -2.30 0.52
N PHE A 40 1.60 -1.24 -0.27
CA PHE A 40 0.78 -0.11 0.16
C PHE A 40 -0.72 -0.40 0.10
N ALA A 41 -1.17 -1.30 -0.79
CA ALA A 41 -2.55 -1.78 -0.79
C ALA A 41 -2.86 -2.54 0.51
N GLU A 42 -2.06 -3.55 0.86
CA GLU A 42 -2.30 -4.36 2.07
C GLU A 42 -2.20 -3.52 3.35
N LEU A 43 -1.29 -2.53 3.40
CA LEU A 43 -1.21 -1.59 4.51
C LEU A 43 -2.44 -0.67 4.57
N PHE A 44 -2.92 -0.15 3.45
CA PHE A 44 -4.14 0.66 3.39
C PHE A 44 -5.38 -0.15 3.80
N GLU A 45 -5.45 -1.43 3.44
CA GLU A 45 -6.55 -2.33 3.80
C GLU A 45 -6.72 -2.47 5.32
N LEU A 46 -5.65 -2.35 6.12
CA LEU A 46 -5.74 -2.29 7.58
C LEU A 46 -6.55 -1.07 8.05
N LYS A 47 -6.32 0.09 7.42
CA LYS A 47 -7.11 1.29 7.70
C LYS A 47 -8.54 1.13 7.21
N HIS A 48 -8.73 0.70 5.96
CA HIS A 48 -10.03 0.59 5.32
C HIS A 48 -10.97 -0.39 6.03
N PHE A 49 -10.51 -1.63 6.24
CA PHE A 49 -11.34 -2.70 6.77
C PHE A 49 -11.40 -2.75 8.29
N LYS A 50 -10.30 -2.37 8.96
CA LYS A 50 -10.16 -2.53 10.42
C LYS A 50 -10.03 -1.21 11.18
N ASN A 51 -10.04 -0.07 10.48
CA ASN A 51 -9.85 1.26 11.06
C ASN A 51 -8.53 1.39 11.85
N ILE A 52 -7.45 0.77 11.36
CA ILE A 52 -6.12 0.83 11.98
C ILE A 52 -5.29 1.90 11.26
N ASP A 53 -5.12 3.07 11.89
CA ASP A 53 -4.36 4.20 11.33
C ASP A 53 -2.89 3.88 11.05
N ALA A 54 -2.32 2.95 11.81
CA ALA A 54 -0.93 2.53 11.65
C ALA A 54 -0.63 2.02 10.23
N GLY A 55 -1.61 1.51 9.49
CA GLY A 55 -1.42 1.12 8.09
C GLY A 55 -0.98 2.29 7.21
N VAL A 56 -1.62 3.46 7.35
CA VAL A 56 -1.26 4.66 6.59
C VAL A 56 0.05 5.25 7.08
N TRP A 57 0.28 5.27 8.40
CA TRP A 57 1.55 5.74 8.97
C TRP A 57 2.74 4.92 8.47
N LEU A 58 2.56 3.61 8.30
CA LEU A 58 3.61 2.73 7.76
C LEU A 58 3.90 3.02 6.29
N ILE A 59 2.91 3.40 5.47
CA ILE A 59 3.16 3.83 4.08
C ILE A 59 4.04 5.08 4.05
N GLU A 60 3.73 6.06 4.91
CA GLU A 60 4.53 7.29 5.02
C GLU A 60 5.96 6.98 5.51
N ALA A 61 6.09 6.24 6.61
CA ALA A 61 7.39 5.86 7.18
C ALA A 61 8.22 5.00 6.21
N PHE A 62 7.58 4.11 5.45
CA PHE A 62 8.24 3.32 4.42
C PHE A 62 8.85 4.24 3.37
N MET A 63 8.11 5.22 2.86
CA MET A 63 8.64 6.15 1.84
C MET A 63 9.77 7.03 2.37
N GLN A 64 9.74 7.41 3.66
CA GLN A 64 10.85 8.12 4.29
C GLN A 64 12.14 7.28 4.29
N GLY A 65 12.05 5.96 4.48
CA GLY A 65 13.19 5.04 4.43
C GLY A 65 13.58 4.61 3.01
N TYR A 66 12.62 4.44 2.11
CA TYR A 66 12.83 4.01 0.72
C TYR A 66 13.49 5.10 -0.13
N GLY A 67 13.18 6.37 0.18
CA GLY A 67 13.69 7.53 -0.53
C GLY A 67 12.79 7.96 -1.70
N LYS A 68 13.28 8.95 -2.45
CA LYS A 68 12.50 9.60 -3.51
C LYS A 68 12.38 8.71 -4.74
N ILE A 69 11.17 8.67 -5.30
CA ILE A 69 10.87 8.09 -6.60
C ILE A 69 10.45 9.20 -7.56
N ASP A 70 10.61 8.98 -8.86
CA ASP A 70 10.10 9.93 -9.84
C ASP A 70 8.56 9.88 -9.92
N GLU A 71 7.96 10.96 -10.43
CA GLU A 71 6.51 11.11 -10.46
C GLU A 71 5.82 10.05 -11.33
N LYS A 72 6.50 9.59 -12.39
CA LYS A 72 5.99 8.51 -13.24
C LYS A 72 5.90 7.19 -12.46
N MET A 73 6.89 6.90 -11.63
CA MET A 73 6.93 5.75 -10.74
C MET A 73 5.88 5.86 -9.63
N ALA A 74 5.65 7.06 -9.09
CA ALA A 74 4.61 7.32 -8.11
C ALA A 74 3.21 7.01 -8.68
N PHE A 75 2.83 7.58 -9.83
CA PHE A 75 1.55 7.28 -10.46
C PHE A 75 1.42 5.79 -10.82
N LYS A 76 2.47 5.16 -11.34
CA LYS A 76 2.46 3.73 -11.63
C LYS A 76 2.23 2.89 -10.38
N THR A 77 2.83 3.28 -9.25
CA THR A 77 2.62 2.64 -7.95
C THR A 77 1.15 2.75 -7.53
N VAL A 78 0.55 3.94 -7.60
CA VAL A 78 -0.87 4.14 -7.29
C VAL A 78 -1.78 3.26 -8.16
N ILE A 79 -1.50 3.12 -9.46
CA ILE A 79 -2.26 2.23 -10.35
C ILE A 79 -2.17 0.78 -9.87
N HIS A 80 -0.99 0.32 -9.45
CA HIS A 80 -0.83 -1.02 -8.89
C HIS A 80 -1.55 -1.18 -7.54
N VAL A 81 -1.54 -0.16 -6.67
CA VAL A 81 -2.32 -0.16 -5.42
C VAL A 81 -3.80 -0.35 -5.74
N GLY A 82 -4.38 0.52 -6.59
CA GLY A 82 -5.80 0.44 -6.93
C GLY A 82 -6.16 -0.88 -7.61
N THR A 83 -5.26 -1.43 -8.45
CA THR A 83 -5.45 -2.75 -9.07
C THR A 83 -5.48 -3.87 -8.03
N HIS A 84 -4.59 -3.83 -7.04
CA HIS A 84 -4.58 -4.80 -5.94
C HIS A 84 -5.88 -4.73 -5.12
N LEU A 85 -6.36 -3.53 -4.79
CA LEU A 85 -7.64 -3.35 -4.08
C LEU A 85 -8.82 -3.98 -4.85
N LEU A 86 -8.84 -3.83 -6.18
CA LEU A 86 -9.87 -4.46 -7.04
C LEU A 86 -9.71 -5.98 -7.09
N CYS A 87 -8.49 -6.50 -7.25
CA CYS A 87 -8.25 -7.92 -7.48
C CYS A 87 -8.27 -8.77 -6.20
N PHE A 88 -7.78 -8.24 -5.09
CA PHE A 88 -7.63 -8.97 -3.83
C PHE A 88 -8.50 -8.37 -2.72
N GLY A 89 -8.40 -7.06 -2.47
CA GLY A 89 -9.15 -6.40 -1.41
C GLY A 89 -10.67 -6.62 -1.48
N SER A 90 -11.23 -6.69 -2.69
CA SER A 90 -12.67 -6.93 -2.89
C SER A 90 -13.10 -8.41 -2.82
N ARG A 91 -12.16 -9.35 -2.79
CA ARG A 91 -12.42 -10.79 -2.99
C ARG A 91 -12.07 -11.67 -1.80
N VAL A 92 -11.21 -11.20 -0.89
CA VAL A 92 -10.79 -11.97 0.28
C VAL A 92 -11.95 -12.01 1.29
N GLN A 93 -12.47 -13.21 1.52
CA GLN A 93 -13.60 -13.41 2.44
C GLN A 93 -13.23 -13.10 3.90
N GLY A 94 -14.15 -12.50 4.64
CA GLY A 94 -14.02 -12.25 6.08
C GLY A 94 -13.21 -11.01 6.47
N TRP A 95 -12.68 -10.25 5.51
CA TRP A 95 -11.93 -9.02 5.80
C TRP A 95 -12.82 -7.82 6.10
N GLY A 96 -13.97 -7.68 5.43
CA GLY A 96 -14.89 -6.56 5.61
C GLY A 96 -16.35 -6.92 5.46
N THR A 97 -17.22 -5.96 5.74
CA THR A 97 -18.64 -6.00 5.38
C THR A 97 -18.82 -5.83 3.87
N GLU A 98 -20.01 -6.14 3.35
CA GLU A 98 -20.36 -5.90 1.95
C GLU A 98 -20.15 -4.42 1.55
N GLU A 99 -20.54 -3.48 2.42
CA GLU A 99 -20.33 -2.05 2.21
C GLU A 99 -18.84 -1.68 2.13
N GLN A 100 -18.00 -2.24 3.01
CA GLN A 100 -16.55 -1.99 2.95
C GLN A 100 -15.93 -2.59 1.68
N VAL A 101 -16.44 -3.73 1.19
CA VAL A 101 -16.02 -4.34 -0.06
C VAL A 101 -16.42 -3.47 -1.26
N GLU A 102 -17.64 -2.93 -1.29
CA GLU A 102 -18.04 -1.99 -2.34
C GLU A 102 -17.20 -0.71 -2.31
N ASP A 103 -16.91 -0.19 -1.11
CA ASP A 103 -16.10 1.02 -0.96
C ASP A 103 -14.65 0.80 -1.39
N VAL A 104 -14.04 -0.35 -1.08
CA VAL A 104 -12.66 -0.63 -1.53
C VAL A 104 -12.57 -0.69 -3.06
N VAL A 105 -13.63 -1.19 -3.72
CA VAL A 105 -13.73 -1.20 -5.19
C VAL A 105 -13.83 0.22 -5.73
N ARG A 106 -14.65 1.08 -5.11
CA ARG A 106 -14.79 2.48 -5.48
C ARG A 106 -13.46 3.24 -5.33
N VAL A 107 -12.77 3.06 -4.19
CA VAL A 107 -11.46 3.66 -3.92
C VAL A 107 -10.43 3.20 -4.95
N GLY A 108 -10.32 1.88 -5.18
CA GLY A 108 -9.37 1.32 -6.14
C GLY A 108 -9.59 1.85 -7.55
N ARG A 109 -10.85 1.91 -8.01
CA ARG A 109 -11.21 2.51 -9.31
C ARG A 109 -10.80 3.98 -9.39
N GLU A 110 -11.15 4.80 -8.39
CA GLU A 110 -10.86 6.23 -8.41
C GLU A 110 -9.34 6.47 -8.44
N TRP A 111 -8.58 5.75 -7.64
CA TRP A 111 -7.11 5.86 -7.62
C TRP A 111 -6.48 5.50 -8.95
N ILE A 112 -6.94 4.43 -9.61
CA ILE A 112 -6.45 4.07 -10.95
C ILE A 112 -6.72 5.20 -11.94
N VAL A 113 -7.95 5.74 -11.97
CA VAL A 113 -8.33 6.78 -12.93
C VAL A 113 -7.54 8.06 -12.70
N ARG A 114 -7.49 8.54 -11.45
CA ARG A 114 -6.76 9.77 -11.08
C ARG A 114 -5.27 9.67 -11.36
N ALA A 115 -4.67 8.52 -11.06
CA ALA A 115 -3.26 8.29 -11.35
C ALA A 115 -3.00 8.18 -12.87
N TRP A 116 -3.90 7.58 -13.63
CA TRP A 116 -3.82 7.52 -15.09
C TRP A 116 -3.93 8.92 -15.72
N GLU A 117 -4.76 9.79 -15.16
CA GLU A 117 -4.91 11.19 -15.57
C GLU A 117 -3.77 12.10 -15.09
N GLY A 118 -2.90 11.62 -14.21
CA GLY A 118 -1.80 12.41 -13.64
C GLY A 118 -2.25 13.45 -12.61
N ASP A 119 -3.38 13.21 -11.94
CA ASP A 119 -3.95 14.12 -10.95
C ASP A 119 -3.21 14.02 -9.60
N ARG A 120 -2.01 14.62 -9.54
CA ARG A 120 -1.17 14.65 -8.33
C ARG A 120 -1.91 15.25 -7.13
N MET A 121 -2.63 16.36 -7.33
CA MET A 121 -3.28 17.10 -6.25
C MET A 121 -4.33 16.26 -5.55
N PHE A 122 -4.99 15.33 -6.26
CA PHE A 122 -5.93 14.40 -5.66
C PHE A 122 -5.30 13.53 -4.55
N PHE A 123 -4.01 13.22 -4.65
CA PHE A 123 -3.31 12.37 -3.68
C PHE A 123 -2.68 13.16 -2.54
N GLU A 124 -2.58 14.49 -2.65
CA GLU A 124 -1.99 15.33 -1.62
C GLU A 124 -2.80 15.27 -0.31
N GLY A 125 -2.11 15.05 0.81
CA GLY A 125 -2.74 14.86 2.12
C GLY A 125 -3.51 13.55 2.28
N GLY A 126 -3.54 12.70 1.26
CA GLY A 126 -4.17 11.38 1.31
C GLY A 126 -3.21 10.25 1.73
N PRO A 127 -3.72 9.00 1.84
CA PRO A 127 -2.92 7.85 2.28
C PRO A 127 -1.68 7.54 1.44
N LEU A 128 -1.68 7.97 0.17
CA LEU A 128 -0.59 7.76 -0.79
C LEU A 128 0.16 9.06 -1.12
N GLY A 129 -0.10 10.15 -0.39
CA GLY A 129 0.52 11.46 -0.68
C GLY A 129 2.04 11.44 -0.58
N SER A 130 2.59 10.60 0.30
CA SER A 130 4.04 10.42 0.49
C SER A 130 4.77 9.93 -0.76
N LEU A 131 4.08 9.36 -1.75
CA LEU A 131 4.67 8.96 -3.04
C LEU A 131 5.15 10.16 -3.87
N PHE A 132 4.64 11.36 -3.61
CA PHE A 132 4.85 12.56 -4.45
C PHE A 132 5.76 13.61 -3.79
N HIS A 133 6.49 13.26 -2.72
CA HIS A 133 7.35 14.15 -1.92
C HIS A 133 8.85 14.08 -2.31
#